data_AF-A0A957FR42-F1
#
_entry.id   AF-A0A957FR42-F1
#
_cell.length_a   1.000
_cell.length_b   1.000
_cell.length_c   1.000
_cell.angle_alpha   90.00
_cell.angle_beta   90.00
_cell.angle_gamma   90.00
#
_symmetry.space_group_name_H-M   'P 1'
#
loop_
_entity.id
_entity.type
_entity.pdbx_description
1 polymer ?
#
loop_
_entity_poly.entity_id
_entity_poly.type
_entity_poly.pdbx_seq_one_letter_code
_entity_poly.pdbx_strand_id
1 'polypeptide(L)'
;FMAPPLALDLDWFMLSQAPMGACPFCSSVGEVLPDTVLVYPVRDSVVYTWEGVRVTGQLEVGEASDPETGMYSLIRLYADEVETGIRP
;
A
#
# COMPACT_ATOMS: atom_id res chain seq x y z
N PHE A 1 -4.60 -1.90 6.81
CA PHE A 1 -3.84 -0.79 7.43
C PHE A 1 -2.82 -0.26 6.43
N MET A 2 -2.47 1.03 6.50
CA MET A 2 -1.40 1.60 5.67
C MET A 2 -0.04 1.29 6.29
N ALA A 3 0.90 0.78 5.50
CA ALA A 3 2.24 0.40 5.94
C ALA A 3 3.33 0.94 4.97
N PRO A 4 4.48 1.42 5.50
CA PRO A 4 4.58 2.10 6.78
C PRO A 4 3.76 3.40 6.71
N PRO A 5 3.15 3.86 7.80
CA PRO A 5 2.41 5.12 7.86
C PRO A 5 3.38 6.29 8.01
N LEU A 6 4.33 6.35 7.09
CA LEU A 6 5.20 7.49 6.87
C LEU A 6 4.61 8.22 5.67
N ALA A 7 4.43 9.52 5.82
CA ALA A 7 4.20 10.42 4.70
C ALA A 7 5.51 10.53 3.92
N LEU A 8 5.80 9.49 3.14
CA LEU A 8 6.79 9.56 2.08
C LEU A 8 6.11 10.20 0.87
N ASP A 9 6.84 10.99 0.11
CA ASP A 9 6.35 11.62 -1.12
C ASP A 9 6.32 10.56 -2.23
N LEU A 10 5.45 9.56 -2.06
CA LEU A 10 5.28 8.40 -2.94
C LEU A 10 3.87 8.44 -3.54
N ASP A 11 3.76 8.02 -4.79
CA ASP A 11 2.49 7.86 -5.49
C ASP A 11 1.69 6.61 -5.03
N TRP A 12 2.18 5.85 -4.05
CA TRP A 12 1.55 4.63 -3.55
C TRP A 12 1.80 4.40 -2.05
N PHE A 13 0.95 3.57 -1.44
CA PHE A 13 1.14 3.06 -0.08
C PHE A 13 0.90 1.55 -0.03
N MET A 14 1.46 0.86 0.97
CA MET A 14 1.19 -0.57 1.16
C MET A 14 -0.06 -0.76 2.01
N LEU A 15 -0.96 -1.63 1.57
CA LEU A 15 -2.11 -2.10 2.33
C LEU A 15 -1.82 -3.48 2.90
N SER A 16 -1.89 -3.61 4.23
CA SER A 16 -1.66 -4.86 4.96
C SER A 16 -2.84 -5.23 5.85
N GLN A 17 -2.97 -6.52 6.20
CA GLN A 17 -4.02 -6.98 7.13
C GLN A 17 -3.77 -6.56 8.59
N ALA A 18 -2.52 -6.36 8.99
CA ALA A 18 -2.13 -5.92 10.32
C ALA A 18 -1.16 -4.73 10.26
N PRO A 19 -1.11 -3.86 11.28
CA PRO A 19 -0.13 -2.78 11.32
C PRO A 19 1.30 -3.33 11.24
N MET A 20 2.05 -2.90 10.23
CA MET A 20 3.46 -3.28 10.07
C MET A 20 4.35 -2.09 10.39
N GLY A 21 5.29 -2.28 11.32
CA GLY A 21 6.34 -1.30 11.64
C GLY A 21 7.63 -1.50 10.84
N ALA A 22 7.68 -2.53 9.98
CA ALA A 22 8.85 -2.85 9.19
C ALA A 22 8.94 -1.94 7.95
N CYS A 23 10.14 -1.41 7.67
CA CYS A 23 10.39 -0.64 6.47
C CYS A 23 10.36 -1.57 5.25
N PRO A 24 9.49 -1.34 4.25
CA PRO A 24 9.30 -2.24 3.12
C PRO A 24 10.52 -2.27 2.19
N PHE A 25 11.45 -1.32 2.36
CA PHE A 25 12.72 -1.26 1.63
C PHE A 25 13.86 -2.01 2.32
N CYS A 26 13.72 -2.34 3.60
CA CYS A 26 14.81 -2.92 4.40
C CYS A 26 14.80 -4.46 4.42
N SER A 27 13.75 -5.09 3.92
CA SER A 27 13.57 -6.53 3.93
C SER A 27 13.61 -7.10 2.50
N SER A 28 13.90 -8.40 2.39
CA SER A 28 13.90 -9.07 1.09
C SER A 28 12.49 -9.08 0.48
N VAL A 29 12.40 -8.97 -0.84
CA VAL A 29 11.13 -8.90 -1.59
C VAL A 29 10.17 -10.03 -1.19
N GLY A 30 10.66 -11.26 -1.03
CA GLY A 30 9.84 -12.41 -0.62
C GLY A 30 9.29 -12.33 0.82
N GLU A 31 9.89 -11.54 1.69
CA GLU A 31 9.52 -11.39 3.11
C GLU A 31 8.50 -10.26 3.34
N VAL A 32 8.41 -9.31 2.40
CA VAL A 32 7.47 -8.17 2.43
C VAL A 32 6.12 -8.50 1.78
N LEU A 33 6.10 -9.47 0.85
CA LEU A 33 4.94 -9.78 0.00
C LEU A 33 3.80 -10.63 0.59
N PRO A 34 3.96 -11.48 1.63
CA PRO A 34 2.80 -12.21 2.13
C PRO A 34 1.81 -11.20 2.73
N ASP A 35 0.60 -11.17 2.15
CA ASP A 35 -0.54 -10.38 2.62
C ASP A 35 -0.39 -8.86 2.50
N THR A 36 0.41 -8.38 1.53
CA THR A 36 0.54 -6.95 1.20
C THR A 36 0.11 -6.63 -0.23
N VAL A 37 -0.54 -5.47 -0.40
CA VAL A 37 -0.98 -4.95 -1.70
C VAL A 37 -0.45 -3.53 -1.86
N LEU A 38 0.17 -3.23 -3.00
CA LEU A 38 0.51 -1.84 -3.33
C LEU A 38 -0.73 -1.11 -3.82
N VAL A 39 -1.08 0.00 -3.18
CA VAL A 39 -2.23 0.83 -3.55
C VAL A 39 -1.74 2.12 -4.18
N TYR A 40 -2.20 2.40 -5.40
CA TYR A 40 -1.98 3.66 -6.11
C TYR A 40 -3.25 4.51 -6.01
N PRO A 41 -3.32 5.50 -5.10
CA PRO A 41 -4.48 6.38 -5.00
C PRO A 41 -4.48 7.48 -6.05
N VAL A 42 -5.64 8.11 -6.25
CA VAL A 42 -5.71 9.40 -6.95
C VAL A 42 -4.97 10.43 -6.09
N ARG A 43 -4.10 11.23 -6.71
CA ARG A 43 -3.33 12.28 -6.01
C ARG A 43 -4.27 13.19 -5.21
N ASP A 44 -3.85 13.59 -4.01
CA ASP A 44 -4.62 14.36 -3.00
C ASP A 44 -5.78 13.63 -2.29
N SER A 45 -6.09 12.36 -2.62
CA SER A 45 -7.21 11.63 -2.00
C SER A 45 -6.88 10.93 -0.67
N VAL A 46 -5.61 10.91 -0.25
CA VAL A 46 -5.17 10.07 0.87
C VAL A 46 -4.53 10.89 1.99
N VAL A 47 -5.13 10.79 3.17
CA VAL A 47 -4.51 11.17 4.45
C VAL A 47 -3.98 9.91 5.13
N TYR A 48 -2.68 9.88 5.41
CA TYR A 48 -2.07 8.74 6.11
C TYR A 48 -2.73 8.50 7.47
N THR A 49 -3.08 7.25 7.75
CA THR A 49 -3.72 6.85 9.01
C THR A 49 -3.17 5.53 9.55
N TRP A 50 -3.27 5.38 10.86
CA TRP A 50 -3.02 4.12 11.57
C TRP A 50 -4.30 3.29 11.77
N GLU A 51 -5.45 3.84 11.40
CA GLU A 51 -6.75 3.18 11.54
C GLU A 51 -7.02 2.21 10.37
N GLY A 52 -8.15 1.50 10.45
CA GLY A 52 -8.61 0.64 9.36
C GLY A 52 -8.86 1.45 8.09
N VAL A 53 -8.49 0.85 6.96
CA VAL A 53 -8.62 1.46 5.63
C VAL A 53 -9.33 0.47 4.70
N ARG A 54 -10.30 0.96 3.95
CA ARG A 54 -10.91 0.25 2.83
C ARG A 54 -10.56 0.97 1.54
N VAL A 55 -10.17 0.20 0.55
CA VAL A 55 -9.83 0.70 -0.77
C VAL A 55 -10.68 -0.05 -1.78
N THR A 56 -11.31 0.70 -2.67
CA THR A 56 -12.06 0.17 -3.80
C THR A 56 -11.38 0.63 -5.09
N GLY A 57 -11.21 -0.29 -6.04
CA GLY A 57 -10.49 0.03 -7.27
C GLY A 57 -10.22 -1.16 -8.18
N GLN A 58 -9.38 -0.94 -9.19
CA GLN A 58 -8.96 -1.98 -10.12
C GLN A 58 -7.81 -2.82 -9.52
N LEU A 59 -8.07 -4.12 -9.35
CA LEU A 59 -7.06 -5.08 -8.92
C LEU A 59 -6.22 -5.55 -10.12
N GLU A 60 -4.90 -5.44 -10.01
CA GLU A 60 -3.95 -5.99 -10.95
C GLU A 60 -3.07 -7.05 -10.25
N VAL A 61 -2.95 -8.22 -10.87
CA VAL A 61 -2.17 -9.35 -10.34
C VAL A 61 -1.06 -9.68 -11.32
N GLY A 62 0.16 -9.82 -10.81
CA GLY A 62 1.36 -10.14 -11.56
C GLY A 62 2.58 -9.40 -11.02
N GLU A 63 3.76 -9.94 -11.32
CA GLU A 63 5.03 -9.35 -10.91
C GLU A 63 5.23 -7.99 -11.62
N ALA A 64 5.49 -6.93 -10.85
CA ALA A 64 5.93 -5.65 -11.40
C ALA A 64 6.80 -4.90 -10.41
N SER A 65 7.67 -4.05 -10.94
CA SER A 65 8.44 -3.08 -10.16
C SER A 65 7.96 -1.68 -10.47
N ASP A 66 7.70 -0.90 -9.43
CA ASP A 66 7.42 0.53 -9.54
C ASP A 66 8.63 1.25 -10.18
N PRO A 67 8.43 2.02 -11.25
CA PRO A 67 9.53 2.59 -12.02
C PRO A 67 10.30 3.69 -11.30
N GLU A 68 9.70 4.34 -10.29
CA GLU A 68 10.33 5.44 -9.55
C GLU A 68 11.14 4.92 -8.36
N THR A 69 10.54 4.05 -7.55
CA THR A 69 11.15 3.55 -6.30
C THR A 69 11.87 2.21 -6.48
N GLY A 70 11.60 1.48 -7.56
CA GLY A 70 12.04 0.11 -7.75
C GLY A 70 11.27 -0.91 -6.88
N MET A 71 10.21 -0.50 -6.19
CA MET A 71 9.45 -1.38 -5.31
C MET A 71 8.78 -2.51 -6.09
N TYR A 72 9.08 -3.75 -5.70
CA TYR A 72 8.48 -4.93 -6.32
C TYR A 72 7.12 -5.27 -5.69
N SER A 73 6.18 -5.72 -6.51
CA SER A 73 4.83 -6.11 -6.09
C SER A 73 4.29 -7.28 -6.91
N LEU A 74 3.48 -8.12 -6.27
CA LEU A 74 2.70 -9.18 -6.93
C LEU A 74 1.25 -8.76 -7.17
N ILE A 75 0.73 -7.88 -6.32
CA ILE A 75 -0.65 -7.41 -6.36
C ILE A 75 -0.62 -5.89 -6.19
N ARG A 76 -1.35 -5.22 -7.07
CA ARG A 76 -1.54 -3.77 -7.06
C ARG A 76 -3.03 -3.46 -7.10
N LEU A 77 -3.41 -2.35 -6.50
CA LEU A 77 -4.78 -1.83 -6.50
C LEU A 77 -4.74 -0.36 -6.90
N TYR A 78 -5.32 -0.02 -8.05
CA TYR A 78 -5.48 1.36 -8.48
C TYR A 78 -6.80 1.88 -7.91
N ALA A 79 -6.73 2.77 -6.93
CA ALA A 79 -7.90 3.14 -6.14
C ALA A 79 -8.78 4.16 -6.87
N ASP A 80 -10.08 3.86 -6.91
CA ASP A 80 -11.13 4.82 -7.23
C ASP A 80 -11.58 5.56 -5.96
N GLU A 81 -11.58 4.86 -4.81
CA GLU A 81 -12.00 5.38 -3.51
C GLU A 81 -11.13 4.81 -2.38
N VAL A 82 -10.79 5.67 -1.41
CA VAL A 82 -10.06 5.32 -0.19
C VAL A 82 -10.82 5.84 1.03
N GLU A 83 -11.31 4.94 1.87
CA GLU A 83 -11.99 5.24 3.13
C GLU A 83 -11.06 4.95 4.32
N THR A 84 -10.88 5.93 5.21
CA THR A 84 -10.04 5.83 6.41
C THR A 84 -10.87 5.88 7.70
N GLY A 85 -10.34 5.38 8.81
CA GLY A 85 -11.02 5.47 10.12
C GLY A 85 -12.07 4.39 10.34
N ILE A 86 -11.95 3.28 9.60
CA ILE A 86 -12.86 2.15 9.73
C ILE A 86 -12.50 1.41 11.02
N ARG A 87 -13.46 1.36 11.95
CA ARG A 87 -13.33 0.51 13.14
C ARG A 87 -13.63 -0.94 12.75
N PRO A 88 -12.87 -1.91 13.28
CA PRO A 88 -13.13 -3.33 13.05
C PRO A 88 -14.52 -3.77 13.53
#